data_AF-A0AAU8DUT1-F1
#
_entry.id   AF-A0AAU8DUT1-F1
#
_cell.length_a   1.000
_cell.length_b   1.000
_cell.length_c   1.000
_cell.angle_alpha   90.00
_cell.angle_beta   90.00
_cell.angle_gamma   90.00
#
_symmetry.space_group_name_H-M   'P 1'
#
loop_
_entity.id
_entity.type
_entity.pdbx_description
1 polymer ?
#
loop_
_entity_poly.entity_id
_entity_poly.type
_entity_poly.pdbx_seq_one_letter_code
_entity_poly.pdbx_strand_id
1 'polypeptide(L)'
;MSDRRSRPSAVRSTDVGARARAASARSPLTPGSEPARADRPRAITAAVLMVLVIGHVLPGLFAGDLLFGSDWNSLAARWANLGWRLWDLVTVLVGAGYVGLLVRARWNTGGSRFRSVIALVLTLVVAGAAVFCILTLGSDFR
;
A
#
# COMPACT_ATOMS: atom_id res chain seq x y z
N MET A 1 13.54 -79.68 5.78
CA MET A 1 13.22 -79.29 4.39
C MET A 1 11.82 -78.70 4.40
N SER A 2 11.70 -77.40 4.06
CA SER A 2 10.48 -76.60 3.82
C SER A 2 9.56 -76.34 5.04
N ASP A 3 9.53 -75.17 5.67
CA ASP A 3 9.15 -73.81 5.19
C ASP A 3 7.71 -73.73 4.62
N ARG A 4 6.78 -73.18 5.41
CA ARG A 4 5.64 -72.40 4.90
C ARG A 4 5.04 -71.48 5.98
N ARG A 5 5.34 -70.21 5.77
CA ARG A 5 4.73 -69.00 6.32
C ARG A 5 3.20 -69.00 6.21
N SER A 6 2.53 -68.48 7.25
CA SER A 6 1.27 -67.75 7.09
C SER A 6 1.25 -66.57 8.05
N ARG A 7 1.18 -65.38 7.44
CA ARG A 7 1.35 -64.04 8.01
C ARG A 7 0.20 -63.64 8.93
N PRO A 8 0.45 -62.84 9.98
CA PRO A 8 -0.59 -62.10 10.67
C PRO A 8 -1.12 -60.93 9.80
N SER A 9 -2.44 -60.79 9.78
CA SER A 9 -3.20 -59.72 9.16
C SER A 9 -3.06 -58.41 9.94
N ALA A 10 -2.05 -57.62 9.63
CA ALA A 10 -1.91 -56.24 10.10
C ALA A 10 -2.50 -55.29 9.06
N VAL A 11 -3.83 -55.16 9.05
CA VAL A 11 -4.53 -54.15 8.23
C VAL A 11 -5.54 -53.45 9.14
N ARG A 12 -5.50 -52.11 9.10
CA ARG A 12 -6.36 -51.12 9.78
C ARG A 12 -6.03 -50.74 11.23
N SER A 13 -5.07 -49.83 11.38
CA SER A 13 -5.20 -48.79 12.44
C SER A 13 -4.75 -47.39 12.00
N THR A 14 -4.13 -47.24 10.82
CA THR A 14 -3.58 -45.96 10.34
C THR A 14 -4.59 -45.02 9.68
N ASP A 15 -5.72 -45.52 9.18
CA ASP A 15 -6.71 -44.69 8.48
C ASP A 15 -7.59 -43.83 9.39
N VAL A 16 -7.77 -44.24 10.66
CA VAL A 16 -8.62 -43.51 11.60
C VAL A 16 -7.93 -42.23 12.08
N GLY A 17 -6.61 -42.27 12.31
CA GLY A 17 -5.82 -41.10 12.70
C GLY A 17 -5.66 -40.07 11.58
N ALA A 18 -5.53 -40.53 10.33
CA ALA A 18 -5.46 -39.65 9.16
C ALA A 18 -6.80 -38.93 8.89
N ARG A 19 -7.93 -39.63 9.01
CA ARG A 19 -9.26 -39.00 8.88
C ARG A 19 -9.58 -38.05 10.04
N ALA A 20 -9.18 -38.37 11.27
CA ALA A 20 -9.37 -37.49 12.41
C ALA A 20 -8.55 -36.18 12.27
N ARG A 21 -7.30 -36.24 11.78
CA ARG A 21 -6.51 -35.03 11.45
C ARG A 21 -7.07 -34.23 10.28
N ALA A 22 -7.63 -34.89 9.27
CA ALA A 22 -8.30 -34.21 8.16
C ALA A 22 -9.62 -33.53 8.58
N ALA A 23 -10.28 -34.03 9.62
CA ALA A 23 -11.50 -33.45 10.19
C ALA A 23 -11.19 -32.26 11.13
N SER A 24 -10.14 -32.33 11.96
CA SER A 24 -9.73 -31.19 12.81
C SER A 24 -9.16 -29.99 12.05
N ALA A 25 -8.69 -30.18 10.81
CA ALA A 25 -8.24 -29.08 9.96
C ALA A 25 -9.39 -28.28 9.30
N ARG A 26 -10.65 -28.71 9.47
CA ARG A 26 -11.85 -28.04 9.00
C ARG A 26 -12.78 -27.71 10.16
N SER A 27 -12.30 -26.89 11.09
CA SER A 27 -13.21 -25.94 11.75
C SER A 27 -13.35 -24.75 10.79
N PRO A 28 -14.47 -24.62 10.06
CA PRO A 28 -14.79 -23.35 9.43
C PRO A 28 -15.00 -22.36 10.57
N LEU A 29 -13.97 -21.59 10.89
CA LEU A 29 -14.16 -20.29 11.50
C LEU A 29 -15.20 -19.59 10.63
N THR A 30 -16.40 -19.44 11.17
CA THR A 30 -17.49 -18.68 10.59
C THR A 30 -16.88 -17.37 10.07
N PRO A 31 -16.87 -17.11 8.75
CA PRO A 31 -16.46 -15.81 8.21
C PRO A 31 -17.62 -14.84 8.43
N GLY A 32 -17.99 -14.66 9.70
CA GLY A 32 -19.00 -13.75 10.18
C GLY A 32 -18.30 -12.51 10.71
N SER A 33 -18.33 -11.45 9.90
CA SER A 33 -18.50 -10.06 10.33
C SER A 33 -17.36 -9.19 10.87
N GLU A 34 -16.06 -9.45 10.68
CA GLU A 34 -15.06 -8.39 10.95
C GLU A 34 -13.87 -8.17 9.97
N PRO A 35 -13.97 -8.35 8.64
CA PRO A 35 -12.98 -7.76 7.72
C PRO A 35 -13.17 -6.24 7.50
N ALA A 36 -14.32 -5.66 7.87
CA ALA A 36 -14.70 -4.32 7.44
C ALA A 36 -14.09 -3.15 8.22
N ARG A 37 -13.44 -3.37 9.37
CA ARG A 37 -12.84 -2.29 10.19
C ARG A 37 -11.38 -2.01 9.88
N ALA A 38 -10.59 -3.05 9.58
CA ALA A 38 -9.17 -2.92 9.27
C ALA A 38 -8.91 -2.20 7.93
N ASP A 39 -9.88 -2.26 6.99
CA ASP A 39 -9.75 -1.64 5.66
C ASP A 39 -10.27 -0.19 5.56
N ARG A 40 -10.99 0.31 6.57
CA ARG A 40 -11.51 1.69 6.59
C ARG A 40 -10.42 2.77 6.43
N PRO A 41 -9.30 2.75 7.17
CA PRO A 41 -8.29 3.79 7.00
C PRO A 41 -7.71 3.78 5.59
N ARG A 42 -7.49 2.60 5.00
CA ARG A 42 -7.00 2.47 3.62
C ARG A 42 -7.98 3.06 2.61
N ALA A 43 -9.28 2.76 2.75
CA ALA A 43 -10.32 3.27 1.86
C ALA A 43 -10.47 4.80 1.97
N ILE A 44 -10.44 5.35 3.18
CA ILE A 44 -10.51 6.79 3.42
C ILE A 44 -9.29 7.49 2.81
N THR A 45 -8.08 7.01 3.08
CA THR A 45 -6.86 7.60 2.51
C THR A 45 -6.84 7.48 0.98
N ALA A 46 -7.32 6.37 0.41
CA ALA A 46 -7.45 6.23 -1.04
C ALA A 46 -8.42 7.26 -1.64
N ALA A 47 -9.59 7.46 -1.02
CA ALA A 47 -10.57 8.44 -1.47
C ALA A 47 -10.02 9.87 -1.40
N VAL A 48 -9.36 10.22 -0.29
CA VAL A 48 -8.70 11.53 -0.13
C VAL A 48 -7.60 11.72 -1.17
N LEU A 49 -6.76 10.70 -1.41
CA LEU A 49 -5.71 10.75 -2.42
C LEU A 49 -6.30 10.93 -3.83
N MET A 50 -7.41 10.26 -4.13
CA MET A 50 -8.10 10.40 -5.41
C MET A 50 -8.61 11.83 -5.61
N VAL A 51 -9.21 12.44 -4.60
CA VAL A 51 -9.62 13.87 -4.64
C VAL A 51 -8.42 14.79 -4.86
N LEU A 52 -7.30 14.55 -4.16
CA LEU A 52 -6.08 15.35 -4.28
C LEU A 52 -5.47 15.27 -5.68
N VAL A 53 -5.37 14.05 -6.24
CA VAL A 53 -4.84 13.81 -7.59
C VAL A 53 -5.76 14.42 -8.65
N ILE A 54 -7.07 14.24 -8.51
CA ILE A 54 -8.05 14.84 -9.42
C ILE A 54 -7.92 16.36 -9.37
N GLY A 55 -7.89 16.98 -8.19
CA GLY A 55 -7.71 18.43 -8.04
C GLY A 55 -6.35 18.93 -8.54
N HIS A 56 -5.33 18.08 -8.58
CA HIS A 56 -4.02 18.42 -9.14
C HIS A 56 -4.02 18.39 -10.69
N VAL A 57 -4.75 17.44 -11.28
CA VAL A 57 -4.76 17.18 -12.73
C VAL A 57 -5.83 17.99 -13.45
N LEU A 58 -7.03 18.13 -12.88
CA LEU A 58 -8.17 18.80 -13.53
C LEU A 58 -7.82 20.21 -14.01
N PRO A 59 -7.21 21.08 -13.18
CA PRO A 59 -6.95 22.46 -13.59
C PRO A 59 -5.98 22.55 -14.75
N GLY A 60 -5.00 21.65 -14.85
CA GLY A 60 -4.10 21.59 -16.00
C GLY A 60 -4.77 21.05 -17.27
N LEU A 61 -5.80 20.21 -17.14
CA LEU A 61 -6.59 19.75 -18.29
C LEU A 61 -7.51 20.86 -18.81
N PHE A 62 -8.14 21.62 -17.91
CA PHE A 62 -9.03 22.72 -18.27
C PHE A 62 -8.27 23.97 -18.76
N ALA A 63 -7.08 24.23 -18.22
CA ALA A 63 -6.21 25.30 -18.71
C ALA A 63 -5.52 24.95 -20.04
N GLY A 64 -5.59 23.69 -20.49
CA GLY A 64 -4.89 23.21 -21.69
C GLY A 64 -3.39 22.93 -21.48
N ASP A 65 -2.84 23.34 -20.34
CA ASP A 65 -1.42 23.19 -19.98
C ASP A 65 -0.96 21.72 -20.03
N LEU A 66 -1.76 20.75 -19.59
CA LEU A 66 -1.31 19.35 -19.49
C LEU A 66 -1.21 18.60 -20.82
N LEU A 67 -1.94 19.02 -21.85
CA LEU A 67 -2.02 18.27 -23.13
C LEU A 67 -1.30 18.97 -24.28
N PHE A 68 -1.17 20.30 -24.24
CA PHE A 68 -0.66 21.08 -25.38
C PHE A 68 0.31 22.22 -24.98
N GLY A 69 0.56 22.46 -23.69
CA GLY A 69 1.20 23.71 -23.25
C GLY A 69 2.12 23.62 -22.03
N SER A 70 2.49 22.45 -21.52
CA SER A 70 3.31 22.34 -20.31
C SER A 70 4.76 22.72 -20.62
N ASP A 71 5.04 24.00 -20.59
CA ASP A 71 6.39 24.54 -20.59
C ASP A 71 6.90 24.74 -19.16
N TRP A 72 8.21 24.94 -19.01
CA TRP A 72 8.79 25.17 -17.68
C TRP A 72 8.25 26.43 -17.00
N ASN A 73 7.76 27.39 -17.79
CA ASN A 73 7.26 28.67 -17.29
C ASN A 73 5.87 28.53 -16.63
N SER A 74 4.94 27.81 -17.24
CA SER A 74 3.63 27.49 -16.65
C SER A 74 3.77 26.69 -15.35
N LEU A 75 4.69 25.72 -15.32
CA LEU A 75 4.99 24.97 -14.09
C LEU A 75 5.56 25.89 -12.99
N ALA A 76 6.51 26.76 -13.34
CA ALA A 76 7.11 27.71 -12.40
C ALA A 76 6.10 28.72 -11.88
N ALA A 77 5.20 29.22 -12.72
CA ALA A 77 4.13 30.14 -12.33
C ALA A 77 3.12 29.48 -11.37
N ARG A 78 2.73 28.23 -11.65
CA ARG A 78 1.89 27.43 -10.75
C ARG A 78 2.57 27.21 -9.41
N TRP A 79 3.85 26.85 -9.42
CA TRP A 79 4.67 26.71 -8.23
C TRP A 79 5.09 28.03 -7.61
N ALA A 80 4.79 29.20 -8.18
CA ALA A 80 4.95 30.47 -7.49
C ALA A 80 3.84 30.69 -6.44
N ASN A 81 2.68 30.05 -6.65
CA ASN A 81 1.52 30.17 -5.78
C ASN A 81 1.64 29.25 -4.56
N LEU A 82 1.55 29.82 -3.36
CA LEU A 82 1.64 29.09 -2.10
C LEU A 82 0.54 28.02 -1.95
N GLY A 83 -0.67 28.28 -2.44
CA GLY A 83 -1.77 27.32 -2.41
C GLY A 83 -1.46 26.05 -3.20
N TRP A 84 -0.86 26.19 -4.39
CA TRP A 84 -0.42 25.05 -5.20
C TRP A 84 0.73 24.29 -4.54
N ARG A 85 1.70 24.98 -3.93
CA ARG A 85 2.78 24.34 -3.17
C ARG A 85 2.26 23.49 -2.02
N LEU A 86 1.34 24.05 -1.23
CA LEU A 86 0.71 23.35 -0.10
C LEU A 86 -0.12 22.15 -0.57
N TRP A 87 -0.88 22.32 -1.66
CA TRP A 87 -1.65 21.23 -2.25
C TRP A 87 -0.76 20.06 -2.68
N ASP A 88 0.33 20.35 -3.39
CA ASP A 88 1.28 19.33 -3.86
C ASP A 88 1.96 18.64 -2.67
N LEU A 89 2.35 19.39 -1.63
CA LEU A 89 2.91 18.83 -0.39
C LEU A 89 1.94 17.87 0.29
N VAL A 90 0.67 18.27 0.45
CA VAL A 90 -0.38 17.41 1.04
C VAL A 90 -0.60 16.17 0.18
N THR A 91 -0.62 16.33 -1.15
CA THR A 91 -0.78 15.20 -2.09
C THR A 91 0.35 14.18 -1.92
N VAL A 92 1.60 14.63 -1.80
CA VAL A 92 2.76 13.77 -1.58
C VAL A 92 2.70 13.08 -0.22
N LEU A 93 2.36 13.80 0.84
CA LEU A 93 2.26 13.24 2.20
C LEU A 93 1.16 12.18 2.30
N VAL A 94 -0.04 12.46 1.79
CA VAL A 94 -1.16 11.51 1.77
C VAL A 94 -0.83 10.31 0.89
N GLY A 95 -0.22 10.53 -0.28
CA GLY A 95 0.21 9.47 -1.19
C GLY A 95 1.22 8.52 -0.55
N ALA A 96 2.22 9.06 0.13
CA ALA A 96 3.21 8.26 0.84
C ALA A 96 2.61 7.48 2.01
N GLY A 97 1.70 8.10 2.78
CA GLY A 97 0.95 7.42 3.83
C GLY A 97 0.13 6.24 3.29
N TYR A 98 -0.56 6.44 2.16
CA TYR A 98 -1.31 5.39 1.49
C TYR A 98 -0.43 4.24 1.01
N VAL A 99 0.73 4.54 0.40
CA VAL A 99 1.70 3.52 0.02
C VAL A 99 2.18 2.76 1.26
N GLY A 100 2.48 3.44 2.36
CA GLY A 100 2.83 2.80 3.63
C GLY A 100 1.79 1.80 4.13
N LEU A 101 0.49 2.14 4.06
CA LEU A 101 -0.61 1.23 4.40
C LEU A 101 -0.67 0.01 3.48
N LEU A 102 -0.50 0.20 2.17
CA LEU A 102 -0.44 -0.89 1.18
C LEU A 102 0.74 -1.82 1.46
N VAL A 103 1.92 -1.27 1.77
CA VAL A 103 3.08 -2.09 2.06
C VAL A 103 2.91 -2.86 3.36
N ARG A 104 2.36 -2.24 4.41
CA ARG A 104 2.10 -2.94 5.68
C ARG A 104 1.16 -4.13 5.49
N ALA A 105 0.08 -3.95 4.71
CA ALA A 105 -0.84 -5.04 4.38
C ALA A 105 -0.12 -6.17 3.61
N ARG A 106 0.79 -5.81 2.70
CA ARG A 106 1.55 -6.76 1.88
C ARG A 106 2.70 -7.45 2.63
N TRP A 107 3.29 -6.78 3.61
CA TRP A 107 4.31 -7.34 4.50
C TRP A 107 3.72 -8.45 5.37
N ASN A 108 2.52 -8.22 5.92
CA ASN A 108 1.78 -9.22 6.68
C ASN A 108 1.42 -10.47 5.86
N THR A 109 1.51 -10.40 4.52
CA THR A 109 1.29 -11.52 3.59
C THR A 109 2.59 -12.11 3.03
N GLY A 110 3.77 -11.70 3.50
CA GLY A 110 5.05 -12.39 3.26
C GLY A 110 5.89 -11.93 2.05
N GLY A 111 5.61 -10.76 1.45
CA GLY A 111 6.35 -10.28 0.27
C GLY A 111 7.70 -9.59 0.58
N SER A 112 8.83 -10.27 0.35
CA SER A 112 10.19 -9.78 0.68
C SER A 112 10.76 -8.66 -0.21
N ARG A 113 10.15 -8.35 -1.36
CA ARG A 113 10.67 -7.37 -2.35
C ARG A 113 10.31 -5.90 -2.08
N PHE A 114 9.66 -5.59 -0.95
CA PHE A 114 9.00 -4.29 -0.75
C PHE A 114 9.75 -3.24 0.07
N ARG A 115 10.90 -3.60 0.68
CA ARG A 115 11.70 -2.66 1.51
C ARG A 115 12.24 -1.48 0.70
N SER A 116 12.65 -1.71 -0.54
CA SER A 116 13.23 -0.67 -1.40
C SER A 116 12.21 0.39 -1.81
N VAL A 117 10.95 -0.01 -2.03
CA VAL A 117 9.87 0.92 -2.38
C VAL A 117 9.51 1.81 -1.19
N ILE A 118 9.47 1.26 0.02
CA ILE A 118 9.26 2.05 1.24
C ILE A 118 10.38 3.07 1.42
N ALA A 119 11.63 2.61 1.33
CA ALA A 119 12.80 3.47 1.53
C ALA A 119 12.82 4.61 0.51
N LEU A 120 12.46 4.33 -0.75
CA LEU A 120 12.39 5.33 -1.81
C LEU A 120 11.29 6.37 -1.54
N VAL A 121 10.08 5.93 -1.18
CA VAL A 121 8.96 6.83 -0.87
C VAL A 121 9.24 7.68 0.36
N LEU A 122 9.79 7.10 1.43
CA LEU A 122 10.19 7.84 2.63
C LEU A 122 11.27 8.87 2.33
N THR A 123 12.29 8.49 1.57
CA THR A 123 13.34 9.42 1.14
C THR A 123 12.75 10.58 0.33
N LEU A 124 11.82 10.29 -0.59
CA LEU A 124 11.19 11.31 -1.42
C LEU A 124 10.36 12.29 -0.59
N VAL A 125 9.61 11.80 0.41
CA VAL A 125 8.82 12.64 1.33
C VAL A 125 9.70 13.51 2.19
N VAL A 126 10.74 12.93 2.79
CA VAL A 126 11.68 13.66 3.66
C VAL A 126 12.42 14.71 2.86
N ALA A 127 12.89 14.38 1.65
CA ALA A 127 13.53 15.34 0.75
C ALA A 127 12.56 16.47 0.36
N GLY A 128 11.32 16.14 0.00
CA GLY A 128 10.29 17.13 -0.34
C GLY A 128 9.97 18.07 0.85
N ALA A 129 9.80 17.52 2.05
CA ALA A 129 9.56 18.30 3.25
C ALA A 129 10.77 19.18 3.61
N ALA A 130 12.00 18.68 3.45
CA ALA A 130 13.21 19.46 3.68
C ALA A 130 13.33 20.63 2.70
N VAL A 131 13.09 20.40 1.40
CA VAL A 131 13.07 21.45 0.38
C VAL A 131 12.00 22.49 0.68
N PHE A 132 10.80 22.06 1.09
CA PHE A 132 9.73 22.96 1.49
C PHE A 132 10.15 23.82 2.69
N CYS A 133 10.68 23.22 3.76
CA CYS A 133 11.18 23.95 4.92
C CYS A 133 12.28 24.97 4.55
N ILE A 134 13.22 24.59 3.68
CA ILE A 134 14.29 25.50 3.21
C ILE A 134 13.71 26.67 2.42
N LEU A 135 12.74 26.42 1.53
CA LEU A 135 12.10 27.47 0.73
C LEU A 135 11.23 28.40 1.59
N THR A 136 10.53 27.88 2.58
CA THR A 136 9.66 28.68 3.46
C THR A 136 10.49 29.48 4.48
N LEU A 137 11.50 28.87 5.11
CA LEU A 137 12.36 29.57 6.07
C LEU A 137 13.33 30.52 5.37
N GLY A 138 13.79 30.18 4.16
CA GLY A 138 14.69 31.02 3.38
C GLY A 138 14.04 32.27 2.80
N SER A 139 12.71 32.30 2.65
CA SER A 139 11.98 33.49 2.20
C SER A 139 11.77 34.55 3.28
N ASP A 140 11.91 34.21 4.57
CA ASP A 140 11.75 35.16 5.68
C ASP A 140 13.02 36.00 5.95
N PHE A 141 14.15 35.66 5.31
CA PHE A 141 15.45 36.35 5.49
C PHE A 141 15.82 37.29 4.33
N ARG A 142 14.88 37.64 3.45
CA ARG A 142 15.06 38.62 2.36
C ARG A 142 14.03 39.73 2.46
#